data_AF-A0A257JJB4-F1
#
_entry.id   AF-A0A257JJB4-F1
#
_cell.length_a   1.000
_cell.length_b   1.000
_cell.length_c   1.000
_cell.angle_alpha   90.00
_cell.angle_beta   90.00
_cell.angle_gamma   90.00
#
_symmetry.space_group_name_H-M   'P 1'
#
loop_
_entity.id
_entity.type
_entity.pdbx_description
1 polymer ?
#
loop_
_entity_poly.entity_id
_entity_poly.type
_entity_poly.pdbx_seq_one_letter_code
_entity_poly.pdbx_strand_id
1 'polypeptide(L)'
;MGAVAAFGSAALALPKGAQHAAAPAAAPPLAAASQGEPVLVELFTSQGCSSCPPADKLAETLSRKPGLVVISRPVTYWDRLGWKDTLARESNTALQQNYARRGLAGYNGVYTPQLVVDGSFGEVGSQAEKVAAGIKRYGSTSDAAIRVGKRKDGAGYTVDLSGAGKAPAELVLVAVTARVNVVIGSGENGGRKVTYANVLRAERKLI
;
A
#
# COMPACT_ATOMS: atom_id res chain seq x y z
N MET A 1 15.41 -56.47 -5.84
CA MET A 1 16.54 -55.57 -5.51
C MET A 1 15.95 -54.36 -4.81
N GLY A 2 15.86 -54.23 -3.49
CA GLY A 2 16.63 -54.81 -2.40
C GLY A 2 17.77 -53.87 -1.98
N ALA A 3 17.49 -52.90 -1.10
CA ALA A 3 18.48 -52.34 -0.17
C ALA A 3 17.77 -51.64 1.01
N VAL A 4 17.95 -52.22 2.19
CA VAL A 4 17.69 -51.69 3.53
C VAL A 4 19.01 -51.15 4.08
N ALA A 5 19.00 -50.03 4.80
CA ALA A 5 20.03 -49.65 5.77
C ALA A 5 19.42 -48.59 6.73
N ALA A 6 19.07 -48.96 7.97
CA ALA A 6 19.91 -49.11 9.17
C ALA A 6 20.03 -47.79 9.96
N PHE A 7 19.31 -47.74 11.09
CA PHE A 7 19.44 -46.71 12.13
C PHE A 7 20.71 -46.99 12.93
N GLY A 8 21.61 -46.01 13.02
CA GLY A 8 22.78 -46.02 13.89
C GLY A 8 22.69 -44.90 14.91
N SER A 9 22.54 -45.25 16.19
CA SER A 9 22.68 -44.32 17.31
C SER A 9 24.15 -44.11 17.60
N ALA A 10 24.68 -42.91 17.38
CA ALA A 10 25.99 -42.49 17.86
C ALA A 10 25.79 -41.49 19.01
N ALA A 11 26.22 -41.87 20.21
CA ALA A 11 26.31 -40.96 21.34
C ALA A 11 27.55 -40.08 21.16
N LEU A 12 27.36 -38.79 20.87
CA LEU A 12 28.44 -37.80 20.93
C LEU A 12 28.49 -37.19 22.33
N ALA A 13 29.61 -37.40 23.02
CA ALA A 13 29.98 -36.67 24.22
C ALA A 13 30.30 -35.21 23.86
N LEU A 14 29.67 -34.26 24.57
CA LEU A 14 29.98 -32.83 24.47
C LEU A 14 31.19 -32.49 25.36
N PRO A 15 32.26 -31.88 24.85
CA PRO A 15 33.24 -31.24 25.71
C PRO A 15 32.62 -29.98 26.34
N LYS A 16 32.73 -29.88 27.67
CA LYS A 16 32.45 -28.66 28.42
C LYS A 16 33.50 -27.60 28.07
N GLY A 17 33.04 -26.44 27.62
CA GLY A 17 33.74 -25.17 27.81
C GLY A 17 34.49 -24.60 26.61
N ALA A 18 33.82 -23.71 25.88
CA ALA A 18 34.43 -22.53 25.28
C ALA A 18 33.33 -21.49 25.02
N GLN A 19 33.11 -20.60 25.99
CA GLN A 19 32.26 -19.42 25.81
C GLN A 19 33.00 -18.44 24.89
N HIS A 20 32.74 -18.50 23.59
CA HIS A 20 33.05 -17.39 22.70
C HIS A 20 31.86 -16.43 22.75
N ALA A 21 32.03 -15.32 23.48
CA ALA A 21 31.14 -14.18 23.38
C ALA A 21 31.23 -13.65 21.95
N ALA A 22 30.26 -14.01 21.11
CA ALA A 22 30.10 -13.42 19.79
C ALA A 22 29.71 -11.95 19.99
N ALA A 23 30.60 -11.03 19.60
CA ALA A 23 30.27 -9.61 19.52
C ALA A 23 29.07 -9.42 18.58
N PRO A 24 28.11 -8.54 18.90
CA PRO A 24 26.97 -8.30 18.02
C PRO A 24 27.49 -7.75 16.69
N ALA A 25 27.27 -8.50 15.62
CA ALA A 25 27.56 -8.05 14.26
C ALA A 25 26.69 -6.82 13.97
N ALA A 26 27.33 -5.67 13.77
CA ALA A 26 26.65 -4.43 13.40
C ALA A 26 25.79 -4.68 12.15
N ALA A 27 24.48 -4.43 12.29
CA ALA A 27 23.55 -4.47 11.16
C ALA A 27 23.99 -3.43 10.11
N PRO A 28 23.89 -3.73 8.80
CA PRO A 28 24.17 -2.74 7.77
C PRO A 28 23.23 -1.54 7.97
N PRO A 29 23.70 -0.31 7.66
CA PRO A 29 22.90 0.89 7.86
C PRO A 29 21.63 0.79 7.01
N LEU A 30 20.48 0.80 7.69
CA LEU A 30 19.21 1.01 7.02
C LEU A 30 19.28 2.36 6.30
N ALA A 31 18.87 2.38 5.03
CA ALA A 31 18.77 3.61 4.26
C ALA A 31 18.02 4.67 5.08
N ALA A 32 18.67 5.80 5.32
CA ALA A 32 18.14 6.89 6.11
C ALA A 32 16.78 7.31 5.54
N ALA A 33 15.72 7.18 6.35
CA ALA A 33 14.41 7.68 6.01
C ALA A 33 14.49 9.19 5.81
N SER A 34 13.91 9.69 4.71
CA SER A 34 13.54 11.11 4.60
C SER A 34 12.74 11.50 5.85
N GLN A 35 12.92 12.72 6.35
CA GLN A 35 12.28 13.27 7.55
C GLN A 35 10.78 12.85 7.67
N GLY A 36 10.48 11.83 8.47
CA GLY A 36 9.12 11.31 8.73
C GLY A 36 8.76 9.96 8.04
N GLU A 37 7.83 9.22 8.63
CA GLU A 37 7.26 8.02 7.99
C GLU A 37 6.45 8.40 6.74
N PRO A 38 6.48 7.59 5.66
CA PRO A 38 5.74 7.91 4.45
C PRO A 38 4.23 8.04 4.68
N VAL A 39 3.61 9.03 4.05
CA VAL A 39 2.15 9.24 4.07
C VAL A 39 1.50 8.37 3.00
N LEU A 40 0.54 7.53 3.39
CA LEU A 40 -0.30 6.77 2.48
C LEU A 40 -1.39 7.67 1.91
N VAL A 41 -1.51 7.67 0.58
CA VAL A 41 -2.52 8.43 -0.17
C VAL A 41 -3.24 7.48 -1.11
N GLU A 42 -4.52 7.23 -0.85
CA GLU A 42 -5.33 6.28 -1.63
C GLU A 42 -6.36 7.05 -2.45
N LEU A 43 -6.30 6.94 -3.79
CA LEU A 43 -7.26 7.55 -4.70
C LEU A 43 -8.29 6.51 -5.15
N PHE A 44 -9.54 6.67 -4.73
CA PHE A 44 -10.69 5.96 -5.26
C PHE A 44 -11.21 6.68 -6.51
N THR A 45 -11.17 5.97 -7.64
CA THR A 45 -11.40 6.51 -8.99
C THR A 45 -12.21 5.52 -9.83
N SER A 46 -12.63 5.91 -11.04
CA SER A 46 -13.18 4.99 -12.03
C SER A 46 -13.01 5.53 -13.45
N GLN A 47 -12.75 4.65 -14.40
CA GLN A 47 -12.81 4.93 -15.83
C GLN A 47 -14.20 5.41 -16.26
N GLY A 48 -15.27 4.96 -15.59
CA GLY A 48 -16.64 5.39 -15.86
C GLY A 48 -17.02 6.75 -15.28
N CYS A 49 -16.17 7.36 -14.45
CA CYS A 49 -16.43 8.63 -13.76
C CYS A 49 -15.82 9.80 -14.55
N SER A 50 -16.64 10.64 -15.17
CA SER A 50 -16.17 11.79 -15.99
C SER A 50 -15.31 12.82 -15.25
N SER A 51 -15.53 12.97 -13.94
CA SER A 51 -14.82 13.92 -13.08
C SER A 51 -13.49 13.39 -12.53
N CYS A 52 -13.18 12.11 -12.77
CA CYS A 52 -12.00 11.44 -12.23
C CYS A 52 -10.65 11.74 -12.91
N PRO A 53 -10.55 11.97 -14.24
CA PRO A 53 -9.25 12.16 -14.91
C PRO A 53 -8.33 13.26 -14.33
N PRO A 54 -8.83 14.42 -13.85
CA PRO A 54 -8.00 15.39 -13.15
C PRO A 54 -7.36 14.85 -11.85
N ALA A 55 -8.10 14.02 -11.09
CA ALA A 55 -7.59 13.39 -9.88
C ALA A 55 -6.56 12.29 -10.19
N ASP A 56 -6.78 11.50 -11.26
CA ASP A 56 -5.81 10.49 -11.71
C ASP A 56 -4.46 11.14 -12.08
N LYS A 57 -4.50 12.29 -12.77
CA LYS A 57 -3.30 13.09 -13.08
C LYS A 57 -2.62 13.65 -11.83
N LEU A 58 -3.40 14.09 -10.84
CA LEU A 58 -2.84 14.52 -9.55
C LEU A 58 -2.15 13.35 -8.84
N ALA A 59 -2.78 12.18 -8.76
CA ALA A 59 -2.19 10.99 -8.16
C ALA A 59 -0.90 10.57 -8.86
N GLU A 60 -0.83 10.66 -10.19
CA GLU A 60 0.42 10.43 -10.93
C GLU A 60 1.53 11.42 -10.56
N THR A 61 1.18 12.66 -10.25
CA THR A 61 2.13 13.69 -9.81
C THR A 61 2.58 13.44 -8.38
N LEU A 62 1.66 13.10 -7.49
CA LEU A 62 1.94 12.80 -6.09
C LEU A 62 2.78 11.53 -5.94
N SER A 63 2.59 10.51 -6.80
CA SER A 63 3.32 9.23 -6.72
C SER A 63 4.83 9.37 -6.97
N ARG A 64 5.25 10.50 -7.55
CA ARG A 64 6.66 10.85 -7.76
C ARG A 64 7.29 11.62 -6.60
N LYS A 65 6.49 12.05 -5.62
CA LYS A 65 6.99 12.83 -4.48
C LYS A 65 7.59 11.89 -3.43
N PRO A 66 8.84 12.13 -2.99
CA PRO A 66 9.40 11.42 -1.84
C PRO A 66 8.50 11.58 -0.61
N GLY A 67 8.44 10.54 0.22
CA GLY A 67 7.63 10.54 1.45
C GLY A 67 6.13 10.31 1.22
N LEU A 68 5.66 10.12 -0.03
CA LEU A 68 4.28 9.71 -0.31
C LEU A 68 4.23 8.30 -0.88
N VAL A 69 3.30 7.49 -0.37
CA VAL A 69 2.90 6.21 -0.96
C VAL A 69 1.52 6.39 -1.56
N VAL A 70 1.47 6.62 -2.87
CA VAL A 70 0.19 6.81 -3.58
C VAL A 70 -0.30 5.49 -4.15
N ILE A 71 -1.58 5.16 -3.99
CA ILE A 71 -2.22 3.96 -4.55
C ILE A 71 -3.51 4.35 -5.26
N SER A 72 -3.63 4.02 -6.55
CA SER A 72 -4.91 4.11 -7.26
C SER A 72 -5.75 2.87 -6.98
N ARG A 73 -6.99 3.10 -6.53
CA ARG A 73 -7.98 2.09 -6.16
C ARG A 73 -9.26 2.24 -6.98
N PRO A 74 -9.30 1.74 -8.24
CA PRO A 74 -10.49 1.85 -9.05
C PRO A 74 -11.65 1.04 -8.46
N VAL A 75 -12.83 1.66 -8.39
CA VAL A 75 -14.04 1.12 -7.76
C VAL A 75 -15.04 0.62 -8.80
N THR A 76 -15.91 -0.30 -8.39
CA THR A 76 -16.77 -1.08 -9.30
C THR A 76 -18.16 -0.48 -9.52
N TYR A 77 -18.63 0.41 -8.65
CA TYR A 77 -20.04 0.87 -8.69
C TYR A 77 -20.41 1.74 -9.90
N TRP A 78 -19.42 2.16 -10.70
CA TRP A 78 -19.61 2.80 -12.01
C TRP A 78 -19.80 1.81 -13.17
N ASP A 79 -19.36 0.56 -13.02
CA ASP A 79 -19.32 -0.43 -14.12
C ASP A 79 -20.70 -0.74 -14.71
N ARG A 80 -21.76 -0.50 -13.93
CA ARG A 80 -23.15 -0.65 -14.34
C ARG A 80 -23.66 0.43 -15.31
N LEU A 81 -22.87 1.47 -15.58
CA LEU A 81 -23.27 2.64 -16.37
C LEU A 81 -22.76 2.63 -17.82
N GLY A 82 -22.35 1.46 -18.34
CA GLY A 82 -22.11 1.23 -19.77
C GLY A 82 -20.64 1.07 -20.19
N TRP A 83 -19.69 1.43 -19.32
CA TRP A 83 -18.27 1.04 -19.45
C TRP A 83 -17.83 0.30 -18.19
N LYS A 84 -17.30 -0.91 -18.37
CA LYS A 84 -16.73 -1.69 -17.28
C LYS A 84 -15.26 -1.35 -17.10
N ASP A 85 -14.90 -0.81 -15.95
CA ASP A 85 -13.53 -0.44 -15.62
C ASP A 85 -12.63 -1.68 -15.57
N THR A 86 -11.58 -1.68 -16.40
CA THR A 86 -10.64 -2.81 -16.54
C THR A 86 -9.71 -2.99 -15.33
N LEU A 87 -9.70 -2.03 -14.41
CA LEU A 87 -8.84 -1.97 -13.24
C LEU A 87 -9.61 -2.05 -11.92
N ALA A 88 -10.95 -1.97 -11.97
CA ALA A 88 -11.80 -1.97 -10.79
C ALA A 88 -11.79 -3.30 -10.04
N ARG A 89 -11.92 -3.20 -8.72
CA ARG A 89 -11.98 -4.35 -7.81
C ARG A 89 -13.00 -4.10 -6.71
N GLU A 90 -13.78 -5.13 -6.37
CA GLU A 90 -14.74 -5.07 -5.27
C GLU A 90 -14.07 -4.76 -3.92
N SER A 91 -12.83 -5.21 -3.70
CA SER A 91 -12.08 -4.89 -2.48
C SER A 91 -11.82 -3.38 -2.32
N ASN A 92 -11.66 -2.64 -3.43
CA ASN A 92 -11.54 -1.18 -3.38
C ASN A 92 -12.85 -0.53 -2.97
N THR A 93 -13.96 -0.94 -3.58
CA THR A 93 -15.30 -0.48 -3.21
C THR A 93 -15.58 -0.76 -1.73
N ALA A 94 -15.26 -1.97 -1.25
CA ALA A 94 -15.45 -2.37 0.13
C ALA A 94 -14.59 -1.55 1.11
N LEU A 95 -13.33 -1.27 0.78
CA LEU A 95 -12.47 -0.42 1.60
C LEU A 95 -13.01 1.01 1.68
N GLN A 96 -13.46 1.58 0.56
CA GLN A 96 -14.04 2.92 0.54
C GLN A 96 -15.30 3.02 1.42
N GLN A 97 -16.18 2.03 1.31
CA GLN A 97 -17.36 1.93 2.17
C GLN A 97 -16.96 1.75 3.64
N ASN A 98 -15.86 1.04 3.93
CA ASN A 98 -15.34 0.91 5.28
C ASN A 98 -14.88 2.27 5.84
N TYR A 99 -14.16 3.07 5.06
CA TYR A 99 -13.82 4.44 5.44
C TYR A 99 -15.06 5.28 5.70
N ALA A 100 -16.06 5.24 4.82
CA ALA A 100 -17.31 5.96 5.00
C ALA A 100 -18.04 5.60 6.31
N ARG A 101 -18.06 4.31 6.67
CA ARG A 101 -18.65 3.82 7.93
C ARG A 101 -17.86 4.22 9.17
N ARG A 102 -16.53 4.20 9.10
CA ARG A 102 -15.64 4.61 10.19
C ARG A 102 -15.66 6.11 10.43
N GLY A 103 -15.92 6.88 9.37
CA GLY A 103 -15.82 8.32 9.37
C GLY A 103 -14.40 8.78 9.04
N LEU A 104 -14.30 9.69 8.08
CA LEU A 104 -13.09 10.44 7.77
C LEU A 104 -13.24 11.88 8.25
N ALA A 105 -12.14 12.49 8.67
CA ALA A 105 -12.06 13.95 8.73
C ALA A 105 -12.23 14.53 7.31
N GLY A 106 -12.75 15.75 7.20
CA GLY A 106 -13.03 16.37 5.90
C GLY A 106 -14.29 15.80 5.23
N TYR A 107 -14.19 15.45 3.95
CA TYR A 107 -15.31 14.93 3.16
C TYR A 107 -15.44 13.42 3.31
N ASN A 108 -16.35 13.01 4.20
CA ASN A 108 -16.72 11.61 4.42
C ASN A 108 -17.83 11.14 3.46
N GLY A 109 -17.80 9.86 3.09
CA GLY A 109 -18.81 9.23 2.22
C GLY A 109 -18.18 8.35 1.14
N VAL A 110 -19.02 7.78 0.27
CA VAL A 110 -18.61 7.00 -0.89
C VAL A 110 -18.87 7.83 -2.14
N TYR A 111 -17.81 8.30 -2.78
CA TYR A 111 -17.88 9.14 -3.98
C TYR A 111 -16.57 9.05 -4.77
N THR A 112 -16.58 9.47 -6.02
CA THR A 112 -15.37 9.55 -6.84
C THR A 112 -15.30 10.90 -7.57
N PRO A 113 -14.11 11.47 -7.76
CA PRO A 113 -12.83 10.99 -7.21
C PRO A 113 -12.70 11.33 -5.72
N GLN A 114 -12.44 10.33 -4.87
CA GLN A 114 -12.16 10.53 -3.44
C GLN A 114 -10.71 10.15 -3.16
N LEU A 115 -9.98 11.05 -2.51
CA LEU A 115 -8.63 10.78 -2.02
C LEU A 115 -8.67 10.67 -0.50
N VAL A 116 -8.04 9.63 0.03
CA VAL A 116 -7.93 9.38 1.46
C VAL A 116 -6.46 9.43 1.88
N VAL A 117 -6.17 10.21 2.92
CA VAL A 117 -4.83 10.38 3.51
C VAL A 117 -4.76 9.60 4.82
N ASP A 118 -3.79 8.69 4.93
CA ASP A 118 -3.53 7.82 6.10
C ASP A 118 -4.80 7.20 6.71
N GLY A 119 -5.78 6.89 5.86
CA GLY A 119 -7.07 6.32 6.28
C GLY A 119 -7.89 7.19 7.24
N SER A 120 -7.55 8.47 7.42
CA SER A 120 -8.13 9.35 8.45
C SER A 120 -8.73 10.65 7.90
N PHE A 121 -8.33 11.10 6.71
CA PHE A 121 -8.84 12.32 6.09
C PHE A 121 -9.25 12.08 4.64
N GLY A 122 -10.45 12.54 4.26
CA GLY A 122 -11.01 12.43 2.91
C GLY A 122 -11.20 13.79 2.25
N GLU A 123 -10.93 13.87 0.95
CA GLU A 123 -11.15 15.06 0.13
C GLU A 123 -11.45 14.66 -1.33
N VAL A 124 -12.08 15.55 -2.09
CA VAL A 124 -12.23 15.39 -3.54
C VAL A 124 -10.85 15.37 -4.19
N GLY A 125 -10.51 14.25 -4.83
CA GLY A 125 -9.16 13.96 -5.30
C GLY A 125 -8.62 14.91 -6.39
N SER A 126 -9.48 15.74 -6.98
CA SER A 126 -9.08 16.77 -7.95
C SER A 126 -8.76 18.13 -7.32
N GLN A 127 -9.07 18.34 -6.03
CA GLN A 127 -8.80 19.60 -5.32
C GLN A 127 -7.37 19.65 -4.77
N ALA A 128 -6.39 19.89 -5.65
CA ALA A 128 -4.96 19.76 -5.36
C ALA A 128 -4.48 20.52 -4.12
N GLU A 129 -4.95 21.77 -3.91
CA GLU A 129 -4.56 22.58 -2.75
C GLU A 129 -5.11 22.00 -1.43
N LYS A 130 -6.37 21.56 -1.42
CA LYS A 130 -6.98 20.94 -0.24
C LYS A 130 -6.36 19.58 0.07
N VAL A 131 -6.06 18.78 -0.96
CA VAL A 131 -5.31 17.53 -0.80
C VAL A 131 -3.94 17.79 -0.19
N ALA A 132 -3.20 18.78 -0.68
CA ALA A 132 -1.89 19.12 -0.12
C ALA A 132 -1.97 19.59 1.34
N ALA A 133 -2.98 20.41 1.68
CA ALA A 133 -3.24 20.82 3.05
C ALA A 133 -3.61 19.63 3.96
N GLY A 134 -4.41 18.69 3.43
CA GLY A 134 -4.79 17.45 4.10
C GLY A 134 -3.60 16.55 4.39
N ILE A 135 -2.74 16.31 3.39
CA ILE A 135 -1.48 15.55 3.55
C ILE A 135 -0.62 16.17 4.66
N LYS A 136 -0.44 17.50 4.65
CA LYS A 136 0.35 18.19 5.67
C LYS A 136 -0.24 18.06 7.08
N ARG A 137 -1.56 18.07 7.21
CA ARG A 137 -2.24 18.12 8.51
C ARG A 137 -2.51 16.73 9.11
N TYR A 138 -2.82 15.75 8.27
CA TYR A 138 -3.29 14.44 8.70
C TYR A 138 -2.30 13.30 8.39
N GLY A 139 -1.28 13.57 7.57
CA GLY A 139 -0.24 12.60 7.24
C GLY A 139 0.77 12.39 8.38
N SER A 140 1.32 11.19 8.47
CA SER A 140 2.39 10.78 9.39
C SER A 140 2.07 11.08 10.85
N THR A 141 0.80 10.98 11.25
CA THR A 141 0.34 11.25 12.63
C THR A 141 0.51 10.07 13.58
N SER A 142 0.95 8.91 13.06
CA SER A 142 1.21 7.70 13.83
C SER A 142 2.68 7.63 14.26
N ASP A 143 2.92 7.13 15.47
CA ASP A 143 4.27 6.80 15.95
C ASP A 143 4.78 5.45 15.43
N ALA A 144 3.94 4.71 14.68
CA ALA A 144 4.32 3.44 14.08
C ALA A 144 5.25 3.65 12.88
N ALA A 145 6.35 2.92 12.85
CA ALA A 145 7.34 2.96 11.78
C ALA A 145 7.47 1.60 11.10
N ILE A 146 7.51 1.60 9.77
CA ILE A 146 7.68 0.39 8.94
C ILE A 146 8.97 0.53 8.15
N ARG A 147 9.92 -0.37 8.42
CA ARG A 147 11.17 -0.43 7.66
C ARG A 147 11.25 -1.72 6.86
N VAL A 148 11.58 -1.58 5.59
CA VAL A 148 11.68 -2.71 4.66
C VAL A 148 13.13 -2.86 4.22
N GLY A 149 13.74 -4.01 4.54
CA GLY A 149 15.07 -4.39 4.12
C GLY A 149 15.03 -5.51 3.09
N LYS A 150 16.03 -5.60 2.21
CA LYS A 150 16.25 -6.83 1.43
C LYS A 150 16.99 -7.84 2.30
N ARG A 151 16.59 -9.10 2.25
CA ARG A 151 17.34 -10.18 2.91
C ARG A 151 18.70 -10.35 2.25
N LYS A 152 19.72 -10.67 3.07
CA LYS A 152 21.10 -10.87 2.60
C LYS A 152 21.24 -12.04 1.61
N ASP A 153 20.38 -13.05 1.71
CA ASP A 153 20.35 -14.21 0.82
C ASP A 153 19.60 -13.95 -0.50
N GLY A 154 19.05 -12.75 -0.69
CA GLY A 154 18.26 -12.40 -1.88
C GLY A 154 16.88 -13.05 -1.93
N ALA A 155 16.49 -13.88 -0.96
CA ALA A 155 15.25 -14.66 -0.98
C ALA A 155 14.02 -13.88 -0.48
N GLY A 156 14.07 -12.54 -0.50
CA GLY A 156 12.92 -11.69 -0.18
C GLY A 156 13.26 -10.45 0.63
N TYR A 157 12.28 -10.00 1.42
CA TYR A 157 12.35 -8.78 2.23
C TYR A 157 12.16 -9.08 3.71
N THR A 158 12.81 -8.30 4.56
CA THR A 158 12.51 -8.18 5.99
C THR A 158 11.64 -6.96 6.22
N VAL A 159 10.67 -7.05 7.11
CA VAL A 159 9.81 -5.93 7.52
C VAL A 159 9.94 -5.78 9.02
N ASP A 160 10.52 -4.67 9.45
CA ASP A 160 10.66 -4.30 10.85
C ASP A 160 9.56 -3.30 11.20
N LEU A 161 8.74 -3.66 12.19
CA LEU A 161 7.70 -2.80 12.75
C LEU A 161 8.15 -2.30 14.11
N SER A 162 8.00 -1.00 14.34
CA SER A 162 8.30 -0.36 15.62
C SER A 162 7.32 0.76 15.92
N GLY A 163 7.34 1.28 17.15
CA GLY A 163 6.40 2.28 17.63
C GLY A 163 5.27 1.72 18.48
N ALA A 164 4.39 2.61 18.96
CA ALA A 164 3.27 2.26 19.82
C ALA A 164 1.94 2.44 19.08
N GLY A 165 1.11 1.40 19.09
CA GLY A 165 -0.28 1.47 18.64
C GLY A 165 -1.23 1.67 19.84
N LYS A 166 -2.29 2.46 19.65
CA LYS A 166 -3.38 2.58 20.65
C LYS A 166 -4.41 1.44 20.56
N ALA A 167 -4.33 0.63 19.51
CA ALA A 167 -5.25 -0.45 19.20
C ALA A 167 -4.51 -1.54 18.40
N PRO A 168 -5.06 -2.77 18.30
CA PRO A 168 -4.56 -3.77 17.37
C PRO A 168 -4.47 -3.22 15.95
N ALA A 169 -3.39 -3.57 15.26
CA ALA A 169 -3.14 -3.18 13.87
C ALA A 169 -2.83 -4.40 13.03
N GLU A 170 -3.15 -4.31 11.73
CA GLU A 170 -2.84 -5.36 10.75
C GLU A 170 -1.67 -4.91 9.88
N LEU A 171 -0.79 -5.85 9.54
CA LEU A 171 0.21 -5.61 8.50
C LEU A 171 -0.33 -6.09 7.14
N VAL A 172 -0.48 -5.17 6.20
CA VAL A 172 -0.99 -5.48 4.86
C VAL A 172 0.11 -5.32 3.83
N LEU A 173 0.40 -6.40 3.09
CA LEU A 173 1.23 -6.37 1.90
C LEU A 173 0.39 -5.99 0.69
N VAL A 174 0.79 -4.94 -0.01
CA VAL A 174 0.07 -4.44 -1.19
C VAL A 174 0.93 -4.57 -2.45
N ALA A 175 0.36 -5.20 -3.48
CA ALA A 175 0.98 -5.30 -4.80
C ALA A 175 0.33 -4.30 -5.76
N VAL A 176 1.16 -3.48 -6.41
CA VAL A 176 0.72 -2.47 -7.37
C VAL A 176 1.40 -2.65 -8.73
N THR A 177 0.71 -2.25 -9.80
CA THR A 177 1.36 -1.97 -11.08
C THR A 177 1.69 -0.48 -11.14
N ALA A 178 2.97 -0.13 -11.28
CA ALA A 178 3.46 1.24 -11.16
C ALA A 178 2.79 2.23 -12.13
N ARG A 179 2.50 1.80 -13.36
CA ARG A 179 1.81 2.62 -14.36
C ARG A 179 0.96 1.76 -15.28
N VAL A 180 -0.24 2.23 -15.59
CA VAL A 180 -1.18 1.57 -16.52
C VAL A 180 -1.81 2.62 -17.41
N ASN A 181 -1.76 2.40 -18.72
CA ASN A 181 -2.46 3.25 -19.70
C ASN A 181 -3.73 2.52 -20.14
N VAL A 182 -4.87 3.21 -20.12
CA VAL A 182 -6.13 2.65 -20.58
C VAL A 182 -6.72 3.55 -21.64
N VAL A 183 -7.15 2.95 -22.76
CA VAL A 183 -8.02 3.58 -23.74
C VAL A 183 -9.45 3.21 -23.37
N ILE A 184 -10.24 4.21 -22.99
CA ILE A 184 -11.61 4.03 -22.52
C ILE A 184 -12.52 3.99 -23.76
N GLY A 185 -13.25 2.90 -23.95
CA GLY A 185 -13.99 2.64 -25.19
C GLY A 185 -15.39 3.24 -25.23
N SER A 186 -16.05 3.45 -24.09
CA SER A 186 -17.43 3.97 -24.01
C SER A 186 -17.68 4.76 -22.72
N GLY A 187 -18.92 5.22 -22.53
CA GLY A 187 -19.33 6.02 -21.38
C GLY A 187 -18.85 7.47 -21.46
N GLU A 188 -18.97 8.21 -20.36
CA GLU A 188 -18.67 9.65 -20.34
C GLU A 188 -17.20 9.98 -20.63
N ASN A 189 -16.30 9.01 -20.44
CA ASN A 189 -14.88 9.12 -20.78
C ASN A 189 -14.49 8.40 -22.08
N GLY A 190 -15.46 7.96 -22.88
CA GLY A 190 -15.22 7.27 -24.16
C GLY A 190 -14.25 8.03 -25.08
N GLY A 191 -13.33 7.30 -25.71
CA GLY A 191 -12.28 7.83 -26.58
C GLY A 191 -11.08 8.43 -25.86
N ARG A 192 -11.13 8.61 -24.52
CA ARG A 192 -10.00 9.14 -23.76
C ARG A 192 -8.95 8.07 -23.50
N LYS A 193 -7.69 8.51 -23.48
CA LYS A 193 -6.56 7.73 -22.96
C LYS A 193 -6.17 8.30 -21.59
N VAL A 194 -6.29 7.48 -20.54
CA VAL A 194 -5.98 7.89 -19.16
C VAL A 194 -4.83 7.04 -18.63
N THR A 195 -3.94 7.68 -17.86
CA THR A 195 -2.81 7.03 -17.19
C THR A 195 -3.10 6.94 -15.70
N TYR A 196 -2.91 5.75 -15.14
CA TYR A 196 -3.08 5.48 -13.71
C TYR A 196 -1.73 5.10 -13.10
N ALA A 197 -1.42 5.63 -11.93
CA ALA A 197 -0.19 5.33 -11.19
C ALA A 197 -0.46 4.36 -10.04
N ASN A 198 0.48 3.46 -9.76
CA ASN A 198 0.46 2.55 -8.61
C ASN A 198 -0.91 1.87 -8.41
N VAL A 199 -1.44 1.28 -9.48
CA VAL A 199 -2.77 0.67 -9.47
C VAL A 199 -2.75 -0.61 -8.67
N LEU A 200 -3.65 -0.73 -7.68
CA LEU A 200 -3.78 -1.93 -6.89
C LEU A 200 -4.00 -3.18 -7.76
N ARG A 201 -3.34 -4.29 -7.40
CA ARG A 201 -3.52 -5.61 -8.00
C ARG A 201 -3.93 -6.66 -6.99
N ALA A 202 -3.30 -6.65 -5.83
CA ALA A 202 -3.59 -7.57 -4.75
C ALA A 202 -3.22 -6.95 -3.41
N GLU A 203 -3.87 -7.42 -2.36
CA GLU A 203 -3.56 -7.09 -0.98
C GLU A 203 -3.64 -8.38 -0.15
N ARG A 204 -2.75 -8.52 0.82
CA ARG A 204 -2.68 -9.69 1.70
C ARG A 204 -2.36 -9.24 3.11
N LYS A 205 -3.22 -9.63 4.07
CA LYS A 205 -2.93 -9.49 5.50
C LYS A 205 -1.88 -10.51 5.91
N LEU A 206 -0.86 -10.08 6.64
CA LEU A 206 0.26 -10.91 7.09
C LEU A 206 0.15 -11.30 8.56
N ILE A 207 -0.30 -10.36 9.39
CA ILE A 207 -0.56 -10.49 10.83
C ILE A 207 -1.78 -9.67 11.21
#